data_AF-A0A8B6M1R2-F1
#
_entry.id   AF-A0A8B6M1R2-F1
#
_cell.length_a   1.000
_cell.length_b   1.000
_cell.length_c   1.000
_cell.angle_alpha   90.00
_cell.angle_beta   90.00
_cell.angle_gamma   90.00
#
_symmetry.space_group_name_H-M   'P 1'
#
loop_
_entity.id
_entity.type
_entity.pdbx_description
1 polymer ?
#
loop_
_entity_poly.entity_id
_entity_poly.type
_entity_poly.pdbx_seq_one_letter_code
_entity_poly.pdbx_strand_id
1 'polypeptide(L)'
;MAVYVDNVQHRFGRMIMCHLWADSQDELFAMVDRIGVASKWFQHPPKASWEHFDIGLSKKALAIAAGAVETDRFGPLEHVARRAGDQAKCDQIARLRAARGRTPGALVGSG
;
A
#
# COMPACT_ATOMS: atom_id res chain seq x y z
N MET A 1 -7.08 8.19 12.11
CA MET A 1 -5.75 7.90 11.56
C MET A 1 -5.69 6.40 11.32
N ALA A 2 -5.06 5.97 10.24
CA ALA A 2 -5.20 4.63 9.70
C ALA A 2 -3.86 4.05 9.21
N VAL A 3 -3.83 2.72 9.19
CA VAL A 3 -2.75 1.92 8.60
C VAL A 3 -3.27 1.33 7.29
N TYR A 4 -2.44 1.31 6.27
CA TYR A 4 -2.79 0.90 4.92
C TYR A 4 -1.85 -0.18 4.44
N VAL A 5 -2.38 -1.09 3.63
CA VAL A 5 -1.60 -2.09 2.90
C VAL A 5 -2.05 -2.13 1.45
N ASP A 6 -1.13 -2.13 0.50
CA ASP A 6 -1.51 -2.22 -0.91
C ASP A 6 -1.63 -3.66 -1.42
N ASN A 7 -2.09 -3.80 -2.66
CA ASN A 7 -2.25 -5.08 -3.34
C ASN A 7 -1.19 -5.37 -4.40
N VAL A 8 -0.07 -4.65 -4.37
CA VAL A 8 1.07 -4.98 -5.23
C VAL A 8 1.68 -6.31 -4.79
N GLN A 9 2.35 -6.97 -5.73
CA GLN A 9 3.01 -8.24 -5.49
C GLN A 9 4.43 -8.16 -6.04
N HIS A 10 5.36 -7.76 -5.18
CA HIS A 10 6.78 -7.68 -5.49
C HIS A 10 7.49 -8.96 -5.04
N ARG A 11 8.25 -9.59 -5.94
CA ARG A 11 9.01 -10.80 -5.61
C ARG A 11 10.27 -10.43 -4.82
N PHE A 12 10.49 -11.09 -3.69
CA PHE A 12 11.72 -11.03 -2.91
C PHE A 12 12.18 -12.45 -2.57
N GLY A 13 13.10 -12.98 -3.38
CA GLY A 13 13.45 -14.41 -3.36
C GLY A 13 12.22 -15.27 -3.61
N ARG A 14 11.83 -16.08 -2.62
CA ARG A 14 10.62 -16.94 -2.66
C ARG A 14 9.37 -16.26 -2.11
N MET A 15 9.49 -15.05 -1.57
CA MET A 15 8.38 -14.33 -0.95
C MET A 15 7.72 -13.37 -1.94
N ILE A 16 6.46 -13.07 -1.68
CA ILE A 16 5.71 -11.98 -2.32
C ILE A 16 5.45 -10.92 -1.26
N MET A 17 5.86 -9.70 -1.57
CA MET A 17 5.84 -8.55 -0.68
C MET A 17 4.85 -7.49 -1.18
N CYS A 18 4.32 -6.73 -0.23
CA CYS A 18 3.47 -5.57 -0.41
C CYS A 18 3.87 -4.48 0.60
N HIS A 19 3.44 -3.25 0.36
CA HIS A 19 3.82 -2.12 1.22
C HIS A 19 2.81 -1.94 2.35
N LEU A 20 3.30 -1.64 3.55
CA LEU A 20 2.53 -1.25 4.73
C LEU A 20 2.99 0.14 5.19
N TRP A 21 2.06 1.08 5.35
CA TRP A 21 2.33 2.45 5.83
C TRP A 21 1.16 2.98 6.66
N ALA A 22 1.31 4.14 7.29
CA ALA A 22 0.27 4.74 8.11
C ALA A 22 0.28 6.26 8.03
N ASP A 23 -0.75 6.91 8.59
CA ASP A 23 -0.81 8.37 8.69
C ASP A 23 0.26 8.92 9.66
N SER A 24 0.72 8.11 10.63
CA SER A 24 1.84 8.44 11.52
C SER A 24 2.79 7.27 11.75
N GLN A 25 4.03 7.58 12.13
CA GLN A 25 5.03 6.58 12.45
C GLN A 25 4.59 5.71 13.64
N ASP A 26 4.01 6.30 14.70
CA ASP A 26 3.60 5.55 15.89
C ASP A 26 2.56 4.46 15.56
N GLU A 27 1.61 4.76 14.68
CA GLU A 27 0.63 3.78 14.21
C GLU A 27 1.24 2.68 13.36
N LEU A 28 2.21 3.05 12.51
CA LEU A 28 2.93 2.09 11.69
C LEU A 28 3.72 1.11 12.57
N PHE A 29 4.41 1.62 13.58
CA PHE A 29 5.18 0.82 14.54
C PHE A 29 4.28 -0.06 15.40
N ALA A 30 3.16 0.49 15.90
CA ALA A 30 2.16 -0.30 16.63
C ALA A 30 1.58 -1.45 15.79
N MET A 31 1.34 -1.24 14.49
CA MET A 31 0.88 -2.30 13.61
C MET A 31 1.95 -3.38 13.41
N VAL A 32 3.21 -3.02 13.11
CA VAL A 32 4.26 -4.03 12.86
C VAL A 32 4.55 -4.85 14.10
N ASP A 33 4.51 -4.25 15.29
CA ASP A 33 4.63 -4.97 16.56
C ASP A 33 3.48 -5.98 16.73
N ARG A 34 2.23 -5.54 16.45
CA ARG A 34 1.04 -6.39 16.53
C ARG A 34 1.08 -7.58 15.57
N ILE A 35 1.58 -7.41 14.36
CA ILE A 35 1.67 -8.49 13.35
C ILE A 35 3.00 -9.25 13.39
N GLY A 36 3.90 -8.90 14.33
CA GLY A 36 5.19 -9.57 14.51
C GLY A 36 6.15 -9.37 13.33
N VAL A 37 6.31 -8.13 12.87
CA VAL A 37 7.32 -7.68 11.89
C VAL A 37 8.39 -6.89 12.64
N ALA A 38 9.65 -7.24 12.44
CA ALA A 38 10.75 -6.60 13.17
C ALA A 38 10.97 -5.15 12.69
N SER A 39 11.09 -4.22 13.63
CA SER A 39 11.33 -2.78 13.39
C SER A 39 12.58 -2.47 12.55
N LYS A 40 13.57 -3.35 12.52
CA LYS A 40 14.77 -3.22 11.67
C LYS A 40 14.46 -3.19 10.16
N TRP A 41 13.26 -3.60 9.76
CA TRP A 41 12.81 -3.58 8.36
C TRP A 41 12.15 -2.25 7.96
N PHE A 42 12.17 -1.26 8.85
CA PHE A 42 11.64 0.07 8.57
C PHE A 42 12.42 0.73 7.43
N GLN A 43 11.69 1.18 6.40
CA GLN A 43 12.22 1.91 5.27
C GLN A 43 11.81 3.37 5.37
N HIS A 44 12.77 4.28 5.25
CA HIS A 44 12.54 5.72 5.39
C HIS A 44 13.54 6.55 4.57
N PRO A 45 13.25 7.84 4.33
CA PRO A 45 14.19 8.75 3.66
C PRO A 45 15.54 8.88 4.38
N PRO A 46 16.66 9.04 3.63
CA PRO A 46 16.73 9.23 2.17
C PRO A 46 16.77 7.92 1.36
N LYS A 47 16.75 6.75 2.01
CA LYS A 47 16.89 5.44 1.34
C LYS A 47 15.60 5.00 0.65
N ALA A 48 14.47 5.42 1.17
CA ALA A 48 13.15 5.27 0.57
C ALA A 48 12.50 6.64 0.36
N SER A 49 11.55 6.74 -0.56
CA SER A 49 10.81 7.98 -0.82
C SER A 49 9.74 8.29 0.23
N TRP A 50 9.40 7.35 1.11
CA TRP A 50 8.49 7.53 2.25
C TRP A 50 8.69 6.47 3.34
N GLU A 51 8.09 6.69 4.51
CA GLU A 51 8.11 5.77 5.66
C GLU A 51 7.18 4.58 5.45
N HIS A 52 7.71 3.36 5.42
CA HIS A 52 6.92 2.14 5.23
C HIS A 52 7.68 0.87 5.66
N PHE A 53 6.99 -0.26 5.60
CA PHE A 53 7.56 -1.61 5.65
C PHE A 53 7.16 -2.40 4.42
N ASP A 54 8.04 -3.27 3.95
CA ASP A 54 7.64 -4.36 3.05
C ASP A 54 7.25 -5.58 3.88
N ILE A 55 6.04 -6.08 3.67
CA ILE A 55 5.51 -7.23 4.40
C ILE A 55 5.09 -8.35 3.44
N GLY A 56 5.30 -9.60 3.86
CA GLY A 56 4.86 -10.77 3.10
C GLY A 56 3.34 -10.98 3.15
N LEU A 57 2.79 -11.76 2.21
CA LEU A 57 1.35 -12.03 2.13
C LEU A 57 0.72 -12.56 3.43
N SER A 58 1.44 -13.37 4.21
CA SER A 58 0.96 -13.84 5.52
C SER A 58 0.80 -12.69 6.53
N LYS A 59 1.74 -11.74 6.54
CA LYS A 59 1.70 -10.56 7.40
C LYS A 59 0.65 -9.56 6.93
N LYS A 60 0.44 -9.44 5.62
CA LYS A 60 -0.68 -8.66 5.05
C LYS A 60 -2.02 -9.15 5.57
N ALA A 61 -2.27 -10.47 5.57
CA ALA A 61 -3.51 -11.04 6.10
C ALA A 61 -3.72 -10.67 7.58
N LEU A 62 -2.65 -10.71 8.38
CA LEU A 62 -2.70 -10.28 9.79
C LEU A 62 -2.95 -8.78 9.93
N ALA A 63 -2.33 -7.94 9.09
CA ALA A 63 -2.53 -6.49 9.12
C ALA A 63 -3.99 -6.13 8.80
N ILE A 64 -4.58 -6.75 7.78
CA ILE A 64 -6.00 -6.56 7.42
C ILE A 64 -6.90 -7.03 8.57
N ALA A 65 -6.64 -8.21 9.15
CA ALA A 65 -7.40 -8.70 10.31
C ALA A 65 -7.25 -7.81 11.54
N ALA A 66 -6.13 -7.07 11.65
CA ALA A 66 -5.87 -6.10 12.71
C ALA A 66 -6.48 -4.71 12.43
N GLY A 67 -7.09 -4.49 11.26
CA GLY A 67 -7.77 -3.25 10.88
C GLY A 67 -7.04 -2.38 9.87
N ALA A 68 -5.96 -2.87 9.24
CA ALA A 68 -5.34 -2.15 8.12
C ALA A 68 -6.30 -2.07 6.93
N VAL A 69 -6.36 -0.90 6.31
CA VAL A 69 -7.17 -0.65 5.11
C VAL A 69 -6.41 -1.17 3.90
N GLU A 70 -6.96 -2.20 3.24
CA GLU A 70 -6.42 -2.64 1.95
C GLU A 70 -6.72 -1.60 0.87
N THR A 71 -5.70 -1.26 0.08
CA THR A 71 -5.81 -0.31 -1.03
C THR A 71 -5.14 -0.85 -2.29
N ASP A 72 -5.22 -0.07 -3.36
CA ASP A 72 -4.62 -0.39 -4.64
C ASP A 72 -3.14 0.03 -4.72
N ARG A 73 -2.51 -0.34 -5.83
CA ARG A 73 -1.12 0.07 -6.15
C ARG A 73 -0.86 1.58 -6.16
N PHE A 74 -1.89 2.42 -6.20
CA PHE A 74 -1.74 3.87 -6.20
C PHE A 74 -1.73 4.45 -4.78
N GLY A 75 -2.11 3.66 -3.77
CA GLY A 75 -2.15 4.07 -2.36
C GLY A 75 -0.87 4.77 -1.88
N PRO A 76 0.33 4.19 -2.08
CA PRO A 76 1.58 4.83 -1.63
C PRO A 76 1.83 6.18 -2.31
N LEU A 77 1.59 6.28 -3.63
CA LEU A 77 1.77 7.54 -4.37
C LEU A 77 0.80 8.62 -3.91
N GLU A 78 -0.44 8.26 -3.64
CA GLU A 78 -1.44 9.18 -3.11
C GLU A 78 -1.08 9.65 -1.71
N HIS A 79 -0.63 8.75 -0.84
CA HIS A 79 -0.19 9.10 0.51
C HIS A 79 0.93 10.15 0.48
N VAL A 80 1.97 9.93 -0.35
CA VAL A 80 3.07 10.88 -0.51
C VAL A 80 2.59 12.22 -1.09
N ALA A 81 1.74 12.19 -2.11
CA ALA A 81 1.19 13.40 -2.72
C ALA A 81 0.40 14.25 -1.72
N ARG A 82 -0.46 13.61 -0.90
CA ARG A 82 -1.22 14.28 0.15
C ARG A 82 -0.31 14.92 1.19
N ARG A 83 0.74 14.22 1.65
CA ARG A 83 1.71 14.78 2.60
C ARG A 83 2.50 15.96 2.04
N ALA A 84 2.75 15.97 0.73
CA ALA A 84 3.43 17.07 0.04
C ALA A 84 2.49 18.23 -0.33
N GLY A 85 1.17 18.09 -0.15
CA GLY A 85 0.19 19.07 -0.65
C GLY A 85 0.06 19.10 -2.18
N ASP A 86 0.51 18.05 -2.89
CA ASP A 86 0.48 17.96 -4.35
C ASP A 86 -0.91 17.54 -4.84
N GLN A 87 -1.81 18.53 -4.92
CA GLN A 87 -3.19 18.33 -5.39
C GLN A 87 -3.23 17.84 -6.84
N ALA A 88 -2.33 18.31 -7.70
CA ALA A 88 -2.29 17.91 -9.11
C ALA A 88 -2.00 16.41 -9.25
N LYS A 89 -1.09 15.87 -8.43
CA LYS A 89 -0.82 14.43 -8.39
C LYS A 89 -2.00 13.64 -7.83
N CYS A 90 -2.68 14.14 -6.80
CA CYS A 90 -3.89 13.51 -6.27
C CYS A 90 -4.98 13.40 -7.35
N ASP A 91 -5.22 14.48 -8.09
CA ASP A 91 -6.19 14.50 -9.19
C ASP A 91 -5.79 13.55 -10.32
N GLN A 92 -4.49 13.50 -10.65
CA GLN A 92 -3.96 12.54 -11.63
C GLN A 92 -4.24 11.09 -11.20
N ILE A 93 -3.98 10.76 -9.93
CA ILE A 93 -4.23 9.41 -9.38
C ILE A 93 -5.73 9.07 -9.42
N ALA A 94 -6.60 10.01 -9.05
CA ALA A 94 -8.05 9.83 -9.12
C ALA A 94 -8.51 9.51 -10.55
N ARG A 95 -7.99 10.22 -11.56
CA ARG A 95 -8.27 9.93 -12.98
C ARG A 95 -7.78 8.54 -13.39
N LEU A 96 -6.57 8.14 -12.99
CA LEU A 96 -6.01 6.82 -13.30
C LEU A 96 -6.83 5.68 -12.67
N ARG A 97 -7.31 5.86 -11.44
CA ARG A 97 -8.22 4.90 -10.79
C ARG A 97 -9.56 4.80 -11.52
N ALA A 98 -10.16 5.94 -11.87
CA ALA A 98 -11.41 5.96 -12.63
C ALA A 98 -11.26 5.29 -14.01
N ALA A 99 -10.13 5.49 -14.69
CA ALA A 99 -9.85 4.83 -15.96
C ALA A 99 -9.69 3.30 -15.83
N ARG A 100 -9.02 2.80 -14.77
CA ARG A 100 -8.91 1.34 -14.54
C ARG A 100 -10.25 0.70 -14.18
N GLY A 101 -11.06 1.37 -13.33
CA GLY A 101 -12.40 0.91 -12.98
C GLY A 101 -13.37 0.84 -14.17
N ARG A 102 -13.04 1.51 -15.28
CA ARG A 102 -13.79 1.47 -16.55
C ARG A 102 -13.32 0.38 -17.51
N THR A 103 -12.39 -0.52 -17.13
CA THR A 103 -12.00 -1.63 -18.02
C THR A 103 -13.17 -2.59 -18.17
N PRO A 104 -13.86 -2.67 -19.32
CA PRO A 104 -14.96 -3.62 -19.51
C PRO A 104 -14.33 -4.99 -19.79
N GLY A 105 -14.41 -5.89 -18.82
CA GLY A 105 -14.17 -7.31 -19.05
C GLY A 105 -15.51 -8.04 -19.22
N ALA A 106 -15.64 -8.76 -20.33
CA ALA A 106 -16.72 -9.69 -20.69
C ALA A 106 -17.95 -9.10 -21.42
N LEU A 107 -17.85 -9.03 -22.76
CA LEU A 107 -18.96 -9.44 -23.61
C LEU A 107 -18.49 -10.60 -24.52
N VAL A 108 -18.94 -11.79 -24.13
CA VAL A 108 -19.42 -12.91 -24.96
C VAL A 108 -18.49 -13.44 -26.05
N GLY A 109 -17.86 -14.57 -25.74
CA GLY A 109 -17.41 -15.52 -26.76
C GLY A 109 -18.60 -15.96 -27.60
N SER A 110 -18.49 -15.72 -28.91
CA SER A 110 -19.34 -16.29 -29.95
C SER A 110 -18.42 -17.20 -30.78
N GLY A 111 -18.74 -18.49 -30.85
CA GLY A 111 -18.01 -19.48 -31.66
C GLY A 111 -17.77 -20.77 -30.92
#